data_AF-A0A3B4VKN3-F1
#
_entry.id   AF-A0A3B4VKN3-F1
#
_cell.length_a   1.000
_cell.length_b   1.000
_cell.length_c   1.000
_cell.angle_alpha   90.00
_cell.angle_beta   90.00
_cell.angle_gamma   90.00
#
_symmetry.space_group_name_H-M   'P 1'
#
loop_
_entity.id
_entity.type
_entity.pdbx_description
1 polymer ?
#
loop_
_entity_poly.entity_id
_entity_poly.type
_entity_poly.pdbx_seq_one_letter_code
_entity_poly.pdbx_strand_id
1 'polypeptide(L)'
;MSTSSLKDSNPCMEESDASHKCLDASNYDKRMCSAYFQRYKDCRKYWHNIMLERRRNGVRPDMPTAAERREMLTAIGGKPY
;
A
#
# COMPACT_ATOMS: atom_id res chain seq x y z
N MET A 1 16.84 -13.02 -8.77
CA MET A 1 15.98 -11.97 -9.37
C MET A 1 15.63 -11.00 -8.27
N SER A 2 16.12 -9.76 -8.35
CA SER A 2 16.06 -8.75 -7.28
C SER A 2 14.61 -8.36 -6.93
N THR A 3 14.10 -8.89 -5.81
CA THR A 3 12.76 -8.59 -5.28
C THR A 3 12.66 -7.25 -4.55
N SER A 4 13.76 -6.50 -4.42
CA SER A 4 13.82 -5.30 -3.58
C SER A 4 13.15 -4.05 -4.21
N SER A 5 13.28 -3.83 -5.53
CA SER A 5 12.88 -2.54 -6.14
C SER A 5 11.37 -2.25 -6.15
N LEU A 6 10.55 -3.30 -6.19
CA LEU A 6 9.09 -3.18 -6.27
C LEU A 6 8.45 -2.87 -4.90
N LYS A 7 9.02 -3.40 -3.81
CA LYS A 7 8.63 -3.06 -2.43
C LYS A 7 8.93 -1.60 -2.12
N ASP A 8 10.02 -1.08 -2.69
CA ASP A 8 10.42 0.31 -2.52
C ASP A 8 9.48 1.29 -3.25
N SER A 9 8.84 0.85 -4.35
CA SER A 9 8.00 1.70 -5.20
C SER A 9 6.50 1.60 -4.92
N ASN A 10 6.00 0.43 -4.50
CA ASN A 10 4.58 0.20 -4.24
C ASN A 10 4.32 0.03 -2.73
N PRO A 11 3.69 1.01 -2.06
CA PRO A 11 3.39 0.92 -0.63
C PRO A 11 2.24 -0.02 -0.29
N CYS A 12 1.52 -0.53 -1.29
CA CYS A 12 0.36 -1.41 -1.13
C CYS A 12 0.62 -2.83 -1.63
N MET A 13 1.89 -3.25 -1.65
CA MET A 13 2.28 -4.57 -2.15
C MET A 13 1.68 -5.69 -1.30
N GLU A 14 1.69 -5.55 0.03
CA GLU A 14 1.14 -6.57 0.93
C GLU A 14 -0.37 -6.74 0.76
N GLU A 15 -1.10 -5.65 0.57
CA GLU A 15 -2.55 -5.65 0.36
C GLU A 15 -2.90 -6.19 -1.03
N SER A 16 -2.09 -5.89 -2.03
CA SER A 16 -2.19 -6.46 -3.38
C SER A 16 -2.01 -7.98 -3.33
N ASP A 17 -0.94 -8.45 -2.70
CA ASP A 17 -0.63 -9.88 -2.57
C ASP A 17 -1.73 -10.61 -1.78
N ALA A 18 -2.24 -10.00 -0.70
CA ALA A 18 -3.34 -10.57 0.07
C ALA A 18 -4.63 -10.70 -0.76
N SER A 19 -4.92 -9.70 -1.60
CA SER A 19 -6.08 -9.74 -2.49
C SER A 19 -5.98 -10.83 -3.57
N HIS A 20 -4.79 -11.04 -4.13
CA HIS A 20 -4.54 -12.12 -5.09
C HIS A 20 -4.64 -13.50 -4.42
N LYS A 21 -4.04 -13.67 -3.23
CA LYS A 21 -4.15 -14.91 -2.47
C LYS A 21 -5.60 -15.29 -2.14
N CYS A 22 -6.43 -14.30 -1.82
CA CYS A 22 -7.85 -14.55 -1.61
C CYS A 22 -8.53 -15.06 -2.88
N LEU A 23 -8.28 -14.43 -4.03
CA LEU A 23 -8.83 -14.86 -5.32
C LEU A 23 -8.43 -16.29 -5.67
N ASP A 24 -7.15 -16.63 -5.49
CA ASP A 24 -6.64 -17.96 -5.76
C ASP A 24 -7.32 -19.01 -4.85
N ALA A 25 -7.58 -18.67 -3.59
CA ALA A 25 -8.27 -19.54 -2.64
C ALA A 25 -9.79 -19.62 -2.85
N SER A 26 -10.40 -18.62 -3.51
CA SER A 26 -11.86 -18.50 -3.66
C SER A 26 -12.36 -18.85 -5.06
N ASN A 27 -11.58 -19.59 -5.87
CA ASN A 27 -11.88 -19.86 -7.28
C ASN A 27 -12.22 -18.58 -8.06
N TYR A 28 -11.52 -17.49 -7.74
CA TYR A 28 -11.71 -16.15 -8.32
C TYR A 28 -13.09 -15.52 -8.05
N ASP A 29 -13.86 -16.02 -7.08
CA ASP A 29 -15.08 -15.33 -6.62
C ASP A 29 -14.73 -14.04 -5.87
N LYS A 30 -14.77 -12.92 -6.59
CA LYS A 30 -14.45 -11.58 -6.07
C LYS A 30 -15.30 -11.18 -4.87
N ARG A 31 -16.51 -11.73 -4.72
CA ARG A 31 -17.42 -11.37 -3.62
C ARG A 31 -16.85 -11.82 -2.27
N MET A 32 -16.10 -12.93 -2.26
CA MET A 32 -15.43 -13.47 -1.08
C MET A 32 -14.24 -12.61 -0.62
N CYS A 33 -13.72 -11.75 -1.50
CA CYS A 33 -12.49 -10.99 -1.28
C CYS A 33 -12.71 -9.48 -1.12
N SER A 34 -13.96 -9.04 -0.93
CA SER A 34 -14.33 -7.62 -0.82
C SER A 34 -13.51 -6.86 0.22
N ALA A 35 -13.27 -7.46 1.39
CA ALA A 35 -12.45 -6.87 2.45
C ALA A 35 -10.99 -6.65 2.01
N TYR A 36 -10.38 -7.60 1.30
CA TYR A 36 -9.00 -7.46 0.81
C TYR A 36 -8.90 -6.35 -0.24
N PHE A 37 -9.86 -6.26 -1.15
CA PHE A 37 -9.91 -5.17 -2.12
C PHE A 37 -10.13 -3.81 -1.46
N GLN A 38 -10.93 -3.77 -0.40
CA GLN A 38 -11.18 -2.54 0.34
C GLN A 38 -9.88 -2.05 1.00
N ARG A 39 -9.16 -2.92 1.71
CA ARG A 39 -7.83 -2.59 2.29
C ARG A 39 -6.83 -2.12 1.24
N TYR A 40 -6.78 -2.76 0.07
CA TYR A 40 -5.92 -2.31 -1.03
C TYR A 40 -6.29 -0.90 -1.54
N LYS A 41 -7.59 -0.61 -1.70
CA LYS A 41 -8.06 0.73 -2.09
C LYS A 41 -7.72 1.78 -1.03
N ASP A 42 -7.93 1.45 0.24
CA ASP A 42 -7.66 2.36 1.36
C ASP A 42 -6.16 2.64 1.51
N CYS A 43 -5.31 1.61 1.32
CA CYS A 43 -3.87 1.79 1.21
C CYS A 43 -3.50 2.77 0.10
N ARG A 44 -4.00 2.57 -1.13
CA ARG A 44 -3.68 3.47 -2.25
C ARG A 44 -4.13 4.89 -1.98
N LYS A 45 -5.33 5.06 -1.40
CA LYS A 45 -5.87 6.37 -1.04
C LYS A 45 -4.98 7.08 -0.01
N TYR A 46 -4.57 6.37 1.04
CA TYR A 46 -3.68 6.91 2.07
C TYR A 46 -2.37 7.42 1.48
N TRP A 47 -1.64 6.57 0.74
CA TRP A 47 -0.34 6.95 0.19
C TRP A 47 -0.46 7.99 -0.93
N HIS A 48 -1.55 8.00 -1.69
CA HIS A 48 -1.83 9.05 -2.66
C HIS A 48 -2.01 10.42 -1.98
N ASN A 49 -2.73 10.48 -0.86
CA ASN A 49 -2.87 11.73 -0.11
C ASN A 49 -1.52 12.24 0.40
N ILE A 50 -0.68 11.36 0.97
CA ILE A 50 0.68 11.72 1.39
C ILE A 50 1.53 12.23 0.21
N MET A 51 1.42 11.57 -0.95
CA MET A 51 2.10 12.00 -2.17
C MET A 51 1.70 13.41 -2.60
N LEU A 52 0.40 13.71 -2.58
CA LEU A 52 -0.13 15.02 -2.93
C LEU A 52 0.37 16.10 -1.97
N GLU A 53 0.37 15.81 -0.66
CA GLU A 53 0.90 16.72 0.35
C GLU A 53 2.41 16.97 0.19
N ARG A 54 3.21 15.92 -0.02
CA ARG A 54 4.65 16.05 -0.29
C ARG A 54 4.91 16.88 -1.54
N ARG A 55 4.16 16.63 -2.62
CA ARG A 55 4.25 17.41 -3.86
C ARG A 55 3.91 18.88 -3.64
N ARG A 56 2.84 19.19 -2.91
CA ARG A 56 2.45 20.58 -2.57
C ARG A 56 3.55 21.29 -1.78
N ASN A 57 4.23 20.56 -0.91
CA ASN A 57 5.32 21.08 -0.08
C ASN A 57 6.70 21.03 -0.76
N GLY A 58 6.79 20.63 -2.04
CA GLY A 58 8.05 20.54 -2.78
C GLY A 58 9.01 19.45 -2.30
N VAL A 59 8.53 18.47 -1.53
CA VAL A 59 9.34 17.38 -0.97
C VAL A 59 9.50 16.27 -2.01
N ARG A 60 10.76 15.91 -2.31
CA ARG A 60 11.09 14.82 -3.25
C ARG A 60 11.88 13.70 -2.57
N PRO A 61 11.64 12.42 -2.93
CA PRO A 61 10.61 11.95 -3.86
C PRO A 61 9.18 12.18 -3.34
N ASP A 62 8.23 12.41 -4.27
CA ASP A 62 6.81 12.62 -3.95
C ASP A 62 6.25 11.44 -3.15
N MET A 63 6.62 10.22 -3.53
CA MET A 63 6.32 9.01 -2.76
C MET A 63 7.37 8.80 -1.66
N PRO A 64 6.97 8.58 -0.40
CA PRO A 64 7.91 8.27 0.68
C PRO A 64 8.67 6.97 0.42
N THR A 65 9.95 6.97 0.77
CA THR A 65 10.86 5.82 0.71
C THR A 65 10.42 4.71 1.68
N ALA A 66 10.97 3.50 1.55
CA ALA A 66 10.65 2.40 2.47
C ALA A 66 10.95 2.72 3.96
N ALA A 67 12.01 3.49 4.23
CA ALA A 67 12.35 3.92 5.58
C ALA A 67 11.32 4.92 6.13
N GLU A 68 11.03 5.99 5.39
CA GLU A 68 10.01 6.98 5.78
C GLU A 68 8.64 6.33 6.00
N ARG A 69 8.23 5.41 5.11
CA ARG A 69 6.97 4.68 5.27
C ARG A 69 6.90 3.91 6.58
N ARG A 70 8.00 3.25 6.97
CA ARG A 70 8.06 2.49 8.23
C ARG A 70 7.93 3.40 9.46
N GLU A 71 8.60 4.54 9.44
CA GLU A 71 8.51 5.54 10.50
C GLU A 71 7.10 6.11 10.61
N MET A 72 6.49 6.49 9.48
CA MET A 72 5.11 7.00 9.43
C MET A 72 4.10 5.99 10.00
N LEU A 73 4.21 4.72 9.61
CA LEU A 73 3.34 3.65 10.12
C LEU A 73 3.56 3.38 11.62
N THR A 74 4.80 3.47 12.09
CA THR A 74 5.13 3.30 13.52
C THR A 74 4.55 4.44 14.35
N ALA A 75 4.65 5.69 13.86
CA ALA A 75 4.16 6.87 14.56
C ALA A 75 2.64 6.87 14.78
N ILE A 76 1.87 6.29 13.85
CA ILE A 76 0.41 6.16 13.96
C ILE A 76 -0.05 4.87 14.65
N GLY A 77 0.89 3.98 15.03
CA GLY A 77 0.58 2.72 15.71
C GLY A 77 0.14 1.56 14.81
N GLY A 78 0.38 1.64 13.50
CA GLY A 78 0.04 0.57 12.56
C GLY A 78 -0.31 1.06 11.15
N LYS A 79 -0.96 0.20 10.37
CA LYS A 79 -1.52 0.58 9.06
C LYS A 79 -2.91 1.19 9.27
N PRO A 80 -3.19 2.39 8.73
CA PRO A 80 -4.49 3.04 8.86
C PRO A 80 -5.52 2.49 7.85
N TYR A 81 -5.24 1.31 7.28
CA TYR A 81 -6.00 0.63 6.23
C TYR A 81 -5.96 -0.89 6.44
#